data_AF-A0A7S4N3P6-F1
#
_entry.id   AF-A0A7S4N3P6-F1
#
_cell.length_a   1.000
_cell.length_b   1.000
_cell.length_c   1.000
_cell.angle_alpha   90.00
_cell.angle_beta   90.00
_cell.angle_gamma   90.00
#
_symmetry.space_group_name_H-M   'P 1'
#
loop_
_entity.id
_entity.type
_entity.pdbx_description
1 polymer ?
#
loop_
_entity_poly.entity_id
_entity_poly.type
_entity_poly.pdbx_seq_one_letter_code
_entity_poly.pdbx_strand_id
1 'polypeptide(L)'
;AGKGTFQGLIRRDQIAILLKHRCFQKSAKRLIRADKISPFMSVPSGLESFVDIRDNMDPDEAPRLSWADFREYYPEVPLIQDIQIYPADLDLFVDLTPYMNLSAFSVHHSTHALRIHRLFRAMGLRHLTVVNSKNKVEGMITRRHLTVQKAKTRFSMDTYEPDIVNNDEWH
;
A
#
# COMPACT_ATOMS: atom_id res chain seq x y z
N ALA A 1 -12.99 -6.23 -13.67
CA ALA A 1 -13.08 -5.72 -12.29
C ALA A 1 -13.81 -4.39 -12.29
N GLY A 2 -14.77 -4.19 -11.37
CA GLY A 2 -15.49 -2.92 -11.25
C GLY A 2 -14.62 -1.83 -10.61
N LYS A 3 -14.90 -0.55 -10.88
CA LYS A 3 -14.23 0.56 -10.20
C LYS A 3 -14.39 0.43 -8.68
N GLY A 4 -13.28 0.50 -7.94
CA GLY A 4 -13.27 0.55 -6.48
C GLY A 4 -13.38 -0.80 -5.76
N THR A 5 -13.06 -1.92 -6.40
CA THR A 5 -12.94 -3.23 -5.72
C THR A 5 -11.51 -3.47 -5.23
N PHE A 6 -11.35 -4.22 -4.14
CA PHE A 6 -10.05 -4.67 -3.63
C PHE A 6 -9.35 -5.55 -4.68
N GLN A 7 -8.07 -5.24 -4.97
CA GLN A 7 -7.24 -6.00 -5.92
C GLN A 7 -6.02 -6.66 -5.26
N GLY A 8 -5.55 -6.13 -4.14
CA GLY A 8 -4.35 -6.61 -3.49
C GLY A 8 -3.80 -5.62 -2.48
N LEU A 9 -2.65 -5.96 -1.91
CA LEU A 9 -1.90 -5.12 -1.00
C LEU A 9 -0.53 -4.78 -1.59
N ILE A 10 -0.08 -3.56 -1.37
CA ILE A 10 1.30 -3.13 -1.65
C ILE A 10 1.86 -2.49 -0.39
N ARG A 11 3.14 -2.72 -0.12
CA ARG A 11 3.82 -2.19 1.05
C ARG A 11 4.40 -0.80 0.77
N ARG A 12 4.55 0.01 1.82
CA ARG A 12 5.11 1.37 1.75
C ARG A 12 6.55 1.39 1.22
N ASP A 13 7.36 0.41 1.60
CA ASP A 13 8.74 0.27 1.12
C ASP A 13 8.79 0.04 -0.40
N GLN A 14 7.90 -0.80 -0.94
CA GLN A 14 7.76 -1.00 -2.38
C GLN A 14 7.40 0.31 -3.09
N ILE A 15 6.45 1.08 -2.55
CA ILE A 15 6.08 2.39 -3.11
C ILE A 15 7.27 3.35 -3.06
N ALA A 16 7.98 3.45 -1.94
CA ALA A 16 9.13 4.33 -1.79
C ALA A 16 10.24 4.01 -2.82
N ILE A 17 10.52 2.72 -3.03
CA ILE A 17 11.52 2.27 -4.01
C ILE A 17 11.04 2.58 -5.45
N LEU A 18 9.77 2.34 -5.77
CA LEU A 18 9.20 2.67 -7.09
C LEU A 18 9.30 4.17 -7.40
N LEU A 19 9.01 5.02 -6.42
CA LEU A 19 9.12 6.47 -6.56
C LEU A 19 10.58 6.91 -6.71
N LYS A 20 11.50 6.34 -5.93
CA LYS A 20 12.95 6.61 -6.03
C LYS A 20 13.50 6.28 -7.42
N HIS A 21 13.00 5.22 -8.05
CA HIS A 21 13.39 4.83 -9.41
C HIS A 21 12.62 5.56 -10.52
N ARG A 22 11.73 6.51 -10.17
CA ARG A 22 10.91 7.28 -11.13
C ARG A 22 10.14 6.38 -12.09
N CYS A 23 9.51 5.30 -11.59
CA CYS A 23 8.69 4.36 -12.38
C CYS A 23 7.35 4.99 -12.81
N PHE A 24 7.40 6.13 -13.50
CA PHE A 24 6.26 6.94 -13.93
C PHE A 24 5.92 6.71 -15.40
N GLN A 25 4.63 6.72 -15.74
CA GLN A 25 4.10 6.49 -17.09
C GLN A 25 3.10 7.59 -17.46
N LYS A 26 3.13 8.06 -18.72
CA LYS A 26 2.19 9.07 -19.24
C LYS A 26 0.78 8.52 -19.44
N SER A 27 0.64 7.23 -19.71
CA SER A 27 -0.64 6.59 -20.01
C SER A 27 -1.04 5.63 -18.91
N ALA A 28 -2.17 5.92 -18.26
CA ALA A 28 -2.92 4.93 -17.51
C ALA A 28 -3.54 3.91 -18.49
N LYS A 29 -2.73 3.02 -19.08
CA LYS A 29 -3.26 1.81 -19.75
C LYS A 29 -3.95 0.98 -18.66
N ARG A 30 -5.23 1.29 -18.45
CA ARG A 30 -6.09 1.01 -17.28
C ARG A 30 -5.67 1.75 -16.01
N LEU A 31 -6.31 2.88 -15.68
CA LEU A 31 -6.91 3.23 -14.37
C LEU A 31 -7.36 4.72 -14.33
N ILE A 32 -8.02 5.10 -13.24
CA ILE A 32 -9.16 6.04 -13.16
C ILE A 32 -8.83 7.50 -13.51
N ARG A 33 -9.71 8.14 -14.32
CA ARG A 33 -9.70 9.56 -14.68
C ARG A 33 -9.60 10.46 -13.45
N ALA A 34 -8.63 11.37 -13.48
CA ALA A 34 -8.43 12.45 -12.52
C ALA A 34 -9.26 13.70 -12.89
N ASP A 35 -10.51 13.54 -13.31
CA ASP A 35 -11.41 14.70 -13.57
C ASP A 35 -12.01 15.29 -12.28
N LYS A 36 -11.52 14.90 -11.10
CA LYS A 36 -11.94 15.46 -9.81
C LYS A 36 -10.73 15.76 -8.93
N ILE A 37 -10.18 16.97 -9.05
CA ILE A 37 -9.79 17.91 -7.97
C ILE A 37 -9.04 19.11 -8.61
N SER A 38 -9.79 20.21 -8.74
CA SER A 38 -9.50 21.65 -8.92
C SER A 38 -8.44 22.23 -9.89
N PRO A 39 -8.74 23.40 -10.51
CA PRO A 39 -7.88 24.13 -11.43
C PRO A 39 -7.27 25.38 -10.79
N PHE A 40 -6.04 25.35 -10.28
CA PHE A 40 -5.24 26.57 -10.09
C PHE A 40 -3.82 26.19 -9.65
N MET A 41 -2.81 26.44 -10.49
CA MET A 41 -1.45 26.81 -10.11
C MET A 41 -0.63 27.11 -11.37
N SER A 42 -0.31 28.38 -11.57
CA SER A 42 0.68 28.84 -12.55
C SER A 42 2.07 28.55 -11.99
N VAL A 43 2.89 27.81 -12.74
CA VAL A 43 4.30 27.58 -12.41
C VAL A 43 5.07 28.89 -12.69
N PRO A 44 5.84 29.45 -11.75
CA PRO A 44 6.68 30.62 -12.03
C PRO A 44 7.85 30.22 -12.93
N SER A 45 8.10 31.02 -13.97
CA SER A 45 9.23 30.89 -14.88
C SER A 45 10.55 31.12 -14.15
N GLY A 46 11.40 30.09 -14.06
CA GLY A 46 12.74 30.20 -13.47
C GLY A 46 13.37 28.93 -12.91
N LEU A 47 12.65 27.81 -12.84
CA LEU A 47 13.16 26.54 -12.30
C LEU A 47 13.33 25.48 -13.40
N GLU A 48 13.96 25.86 -14.51
CA GLU A 48 14.14 25.02 -15.72
C GLU A 48 15.50 24.29 -15.77
N SER A 49 16.38 24.47 -14.77
CA SER A 49 17.78 23.99 -14.87
C SER A 49 18.20 23.03 -13.75
N PHE A 50 17.45 21.95 -13.60
CA PHE A 50 17.96 20.68 -13.07
C PHE A 50 17.32 19.56 -13.88
N VAL A 51 17.82 19.33 -15.10
CA VAL A 51 17.39 18.22 -15.95
C VAL A 51 18.24 17.01 -15.57
N ASP A 52 17.64 16.04 -14.90
CA ASP A 52 18.29 14.77 -14.58
C ASP A 52 18.40 13.99 -15.90
N ILE A 53 19.53 13.32 -16.17
CA ILE A 53 19.82 12.68 -17.48
C ILE A 53 18.73 11.63 -17.87
N ARG A 54 17.93 11.19 -16.90
CA ARG A 54 16.79 10.28 -17.04
C ARG A 54 15.50 10.92 -17.58
N ASP A 55 15.39 12.26 -17.64
CA ASP A 55 14.20 12.96 -18.12
C ASP A 55 14.01 12.86 -19.66
N ASN A 56 14.99 12.31 -20.38
CA ASN A 56 14.90 12.01 -21.81
C ASN A 56 14.36 10.59 -22.12
N MET A 57 13.99 9.79 -21.11
CA MET A 57 13.45 8.46 -21.33
C MET A 57 11.96 8.56 -21.69
N ASP A 58 11.54 7.91 -22.78
CA ASP A 58 10.12 7.84 -23.13
C ASP A 58 9.37 7.21 -21.93
N PRO A 59 8.37 7.89 -21.34
CA PRO A 59 7.64 7.36 -20.20
C PRO A 59 6.81 6.11 -20.51
N ASP A 60 6.66 5.71 -21.77
CA ASP A 60 6.15 4.38 -22.13
C ASP A 60 7.22 3.27 -21.98
N GLU A 61 8.50 3.61 -21.80
CA GLU A 61 9.63 2.72 -21.47
C GLU A 61 10.06 2.83 -19.99
N ALA A 62 9.18 3.27 -19.10
CA ALA A 62 9.48 3.37 -17.68
C ALA A 62 10.11 2.07 -17.14
N PRO A 63 11.21 2.14 -16.37
CA PRO A 63 11.93 0.96 -15.91
C PRO A 63 11.01 0.08 -15.06
N ARG A 64 10.89 -1.20 -15.44
CA ARG A 64 10.23 -2.22 -14.62
C ARG A 64 11.24 -2.79 -13.65
N LEU A 65 10.96 -2.63 -12.36
CA LEU A 65 11.83 -3.17 -11.32
C LEU A 65 11.62 -4.68 -11.19
N SER A 66 12.72 -5.39 -11.05
CA SER A 66 12.76 -6.79 -10.65
C SER A 66 12.80 -6.90 -9.12
N TRP A 67 12.60 -8.10 -8.59
CA TRP A 67 12.77 -8.36 -7.16
C TRP A 67 14.18 -8.04 -6.64
N ALA A 68 15.22 -8.17 -7.48
CA ALA A 68 16.60 -7.87 -7.10
C ALA A 68 16.77 -6.38 -6.76
N ASP A 69 16.15 -5.50 -7.54
CA ASP A 69 16.19 -4.04 -7.33
C ASP A 69 15.56 -3.66 -5.98
N PHE A 70 14.50 -4.34 -5.55
CA PHE A 70 13.91 -4.10 -4.22
C PHE A 70 14.80 -4.61 -3.07
N ARG A 71 15.54 -5.71 -3.29
CA ARG A 71 16.38 -6.32 -2.26
C ARG A 71 17.63 -5.48 -1.97
N GLU A 72 18.12 -4.73 -2.94
CA GLU A 72 19.28 -3.84 -2.77
C GLU A 72 19.06 -2.79 -1.67
N TYR A 73 17.82 -2.35 -1.46
CA TYR A 73 17.44 -1.42 -0.41
C TYR A 73 17.15 -2.08 0.95
N TYR A 74 17.45 -3.35 1.12
CA TYR A 74 17.30 -4.03 2.40
C TYR A 74 18.62 -4.04 3.18
N PRO A 75 18.65 -3.62 4.46
CA PRO A 75 17.52 -3.23 5.30
C PRO A 75 17.11 -1.74 5.21
N GLU A 76 17.94 -0.89 4.59
CA GLU A 76 17.78 0.56 4.58
C GLU A 76 16.92 1.07 3.41
N VAL A 77 15.60 1.04 3.61
CA VAL A 77 14.62 1.56 2.66
C VAL A 77 14.74 3.09 2.59
N PRO A 78 14.66 3.71 1.39
CA PRO A 78 14.71 5.16 1.25
C PRO A 78 13.59 5.84 2.05
N LEU A 79 13.95 6.94 2.74
CA LEU A 79 12.98 7.78 3.41
C LEU A 79 12.19 8.58 2.38
N ILE A 80 10.90 8.82 2.65
CA ILE A 80 10.04 9.61 1.74
C ILE A 80 10.59 11.02 1.52
N GLN A 81 11.27 11.57 2.53
CA GLN A 81 11.84 12.91 2.50
C GLN A 81 13.00 13.03 1.50
N ASP A 82 13.68 11.92 1.18
CA ASP A 82 14.84 11.89 0.29
C ASP A 82 14.45 11.61 -1.16
N ILE A 83 13.17 11.31 -1.42
CA ILE A 83 12.67 11.02 -2.76
C ILE A 83 12.36 12.34 -3.47
N GLN A 84 13.10 12.61 -4.56
CA GLN A 84 12.86 13.78 -5.40
C GLN A 84 11.69 13.51 -6.36
N ILE A 85 10.64 14.31 -6.23
CA ILE A 85 9.47 14.32 -7.11
C ILE A 85 9.35 15.73 -7.70
N TYR A 86 9.36 15.83 -9.02
CA TYR A 86 9.21 17.10 -9.72
C TYR A 86 7.74 17.39 -10.03
N PRO A 87 7.36 18.66 -10.23
CA PRO A 87 5.99 19.01 -10.60
C PRO A 87 5.45 18.25 -11.83
N ALA A 88 6.31 17.99 -12.82
CA ALA A 88 5.95 17.23 -14.01
C ALA A 88 5.60 15.75 -13.74
N ASP A 89 6.08 15.18 -12.63
CA ASP A 89 5.81 13.77 -12.28
C ASP A 89 4.43 13.58 -11.65
N LEU A 90 3.83 14.66 -11.12
CA LEU A 90 2.55 14.59 -10.41
C LEU A 90 1.37 14.23 -11.33
N ASP A 91 1.51 14.54 -12.62
CA ASP A 91 0.52 14.19 -13.65
C ASP A 91 0.77 12.80 -14.27
N LEU A 92 1.81 12.08 -13.82
CA LEU A 92 2.15 10.75 -14.29
C LEU A 92 1.58 9.65 -13.38
N PHE A 93 1.45 8.46 -13.94
CA PHE A 93 0.91 7.29 -13.25
C PHE A 93 2.01 6.29 -12.90
N VAL A 94 1.85 5.57 -11.80
CA VAL A 94 2.68 4.40 -11.47
C VAL A 94 1.82 3.15 -11.57
N ASP A 95 2.18 2.20 -12.45
CA ASP A 95 1.50 0.90 -12.50
C ASP A 95 1.96 0.03 -11.32
N LEU A 96 1.10 -0.10 -10.31
CA LEU A 96 1.35 -0.91 -9.13
C LEU A 96 1.02 -2.40 -9.35
N THR A 97 0.29 -2.74 -10.42
CA THR A 97 -0.21 -4.10 -10.68
C THR A 97 0.86 -5.20 -10.58
N PRO A 98 2.06 -5.06 -11.19
CA PRO A 98 3.07 -6.11 -11.12
C PRO A 98 3.75 -6.23 -9.74
N TYR A 99 3.58 -5.24 -8.85
CA TYR A 99 4.25 -5.18 -7.55
C TYR A 99 3.31 -5.49 -6.36
N MET A 100 2.00 -5.53 -6.62
CA MET A 100 0.98 -5.84 -5.62
C MET A 100 0.94 -7.34 -5.29
N ASN A 101 0.71 -7.65 -4.02
CA ASN A 101 0.24 -8.97 -3.62
C ASN A 101 -1.25 -9.12 -3.95
N LEU A 102 -1.54 -9.72 -5.10
CA LEU A 102 -2.89 -10.00 -5.58
C LEU A 102 -3.59 -11.12 -4.79
N SER A 103 -2.83 -11.94 -4.06
CA SER A 103 -3.34 -13.04 -3.22
C SER A 103 -3.42 -12.64 -1.74
N ALA A 104 -3.52 -11.34 -1.45
CA ALA A 104 -3.65 -10.84 -0.09
C ALA A 104 -4.92 -11.36 0.60
N PHE A 105 -4.80 -11.79 1.85
CA PHE A 105 -5.94 -12.25 2.64
C PHE A 105 -6.92 -11.10 2.89
N SER A 106 -8.21 -11.39 2.69
CA SER A 106 -9.32 -10.52 3.04
C SER A 106 -10.42 -11.30 3.77
N VAL A 107 -11.15 -10.62 4.65
CA VAL A 107 -12.31 -11.16 5.35
C VAL A 107 -13.53 -10.29 5.08
N HIS A 108 -14.72 -10.88 5.16
CA HIS A 108 -15.97 -10.14 5.07
C HIS A 108 -16.24 -9.35 6.35
N HIS A 109 -16.87 -8.18 6.26
CA HIS A 109 -17.19 -7.34 7.43
C HIS A 109 -18.06 -8.04 8.49
N SER A 110 -18.83 -9.06 8.13
CA SER A 110 -19.63 -9.86 9.08
C SER A 110 -18.86 -11.03 9.71
N THR A 111 -17.58 -11.19 9.38
CA THR A 111 -16.77 -12.30 9.90
C THR A 111 -16.58 -12.15 11.41
N HIS A 112 -16.90 -13.21 12.16
CA HIS A 112 -16.72 -13.22 13.61
C HIS A 112 -15.27 -12.97 14.01
N ALA A 113 -15.10 -12.19 15.07
CA ALA A 113 -13.81 -11.76 15.57
C ALA A 113 -12.88 -12.92 15.97
N LEU A 114 -13.43 -14.03 16.50
CA LEU A 114 -12.62 -15.21 16.85
C LEU A 114 -12.00 -15.86 15.61
N ARG A 115 -12.75 -15.91 14.51
CA ARG A 115 -12.26 -16.42 13.22
C ARG A 115 -11.19 -15.50 12.64
N ILE A 116 -11.40 -14.19 12.74
CA ILE A 116 -10.39 -13.18 12.35
C ILE A 116 -9.11 -13.37 13.16
N HIS A 117 -9.21 -13.49 14.49
CA HIS A 117 -8.08 -13.68 15.38
C HIS A 117 -7.30 -14.97 15.05
N ARG A 118 -8.00 -16.09 14.90
CA ARG A 118 -7.40 -17.38 14.52
C ARG A 118 -6.70 -17.30 13.17
N LEU A 119 -7.36 -16.76 12.14
CA LEU A 119 -6.77 -16.58 10.80
C LEU A 119 -5.51 -15.73 10.87
N PHE A 120 -5.58 -14.59 11.57
CA PHE A 120 -4.49 -13.65 11.66
C PHE A 120 -3.26 -14.25 12.34
N ARG A 121 -3.46 -14.98 13.46
CA ARG A 121 -2.39 -15.65 14.20
C ARG A 121 -1.81 -16.84 13.43
N ALA A 122 -2.67 -17.70 12.88
CA ALA A 122 -2.25 -18.90 12.15
C ALA A 122 -1.44 -18.55 10.89
N MET A 123 -1.83 -17.49 10.18
CA MET A 123 -1.15 -17.06 8.95
C MET A 123 -0.05 -16.01 9.19
N GLY A 124 0.23 -15.63 10.44
CA GLY A 124 1.27 -14.65 10.78
C GLY A 124 1.08 -13.27 10.16
N LEU A 125 -0.17 -12.86 9.92
CA LEU A 125 -0.47 -11.66 9.14
C LEU A 125 0.04 -10.38 9.81
N ARG A 126 0.26 -9.34 9.00
CA ARG A 126 0.55 -7.97 9.45
C ARG A 126 -0.65 -7.06 9.23
N HIS A 127 -1.31 -7.27 8.10
CA HIS A 127 -2.47 -6.55 7.62
C HIS A 127 -3.48 -7.57 7.09
N LEU A 128 -4.74 -7.39 7.44
CA LEU A 128 -5.86 -8.17 6.94
C LEU A 128 -6.95 -7.22 6.49
N THR A 129 -7.30 -7.27 5.21
CA THR A 129 -8.29 -6.34 4.63
C THR A 129 -9.70 -6.80 4.97
N VAL A 130 -10.56 -5.85 5.35
CA VAL A 130 -11.99 -6.11 5.54
C VAL A 130 -12.74 -5.59 4.32
N VAL A 131 -13.55 -6.46 3.72
CA VAL A 131 -14.33 -6.16 2.51
C VAL A 131 -15.81 -6.46 2.71
N ASN A 132 -16.65 -5.88 1.86
CA ASN A 132 -18.07 -6.19 1.80
C ASN A 132 -18.47 -7.18 0.73
N SER A 133 -19.77 -7.45 0.62
CA SER A 133 -20.35 -8.39 -0.35
C SER A 133 -20.08 -7.99 -1.82
N LYS A 134 -19.64 -6.75 -2.08
CA LYS A 134 -19.23 -6.26 -3.42
C LYS A 134 -17.71 -6.20 -3.58
N ASN A 135 -16.95 -6.82 -2.67
CA ASN A 135 -15.49 -6.77 -2.60
C ASN A 135 -14.92 -5.34 -2.55
N LYS A 136 -15.65 -4.40 -1.92
CA LYS A 136 -15.13 -3.06 -1.64
C LYS A 136 -14.49 -3.04 -0.27
N VAL A 137 -13.38 -2.34 -0.15
CA VAL A 137 -12.65 -2.20 1.12
C VAL A 137 -13.47 -1.35 2.08
N GLU A 138 -13.74 -1.87 3.27
CA GLU A 138 -14.41 -1.15 4.35
C GLU A 138 -13.45 -0.87 5.52
N GLY A 139 -12.34 -1.60 5.61
CA GLY A 139 -11.34 -1.33 6.64
C GLY A 139 -10.14 -2.26 6.59
N MET A 140 -9.25 -2.13 7.59
CA MET A 140 -8.06 -2.94 7.73
C MET A 140 -7.81 -3.32 9.19
N ILE A 141 -7.49 -4.59 9.40
CA ILE A 141 -7.13 -5.17 10.70
C ILE A 141 -5.61 -5.33 10.75
N THR A 142 -5.00 -4.89 11.86
CA THR A 142 -3.56 -5.00 12.10
C THR A 142 -3.34 -5.63 13.48
N ARG A 143 -2.08 -5.97 13.79
CA ARG A 143 -1.70 -6.53 15.10
C ARG A 143 -2.21 -5.69 16.28
N ARG A 144 -2.17 -4.36 16.16
CA ARG A 144 -2.65 -3.43 17.21
C ARG A 144 -4.15 -3.55 17.49
N HIS A 145 -4.94 -4.04 16.53
CA HIS A 145 -6.38 -4.25 16.71
C HIS A 145 -6.68 -5.56 17.46
N LEU A 146 -5.75 -6.51 17.49
CA LEU A 146 -5.93 -7.84 18.06
C LEU A 146 -5.28 -8.03 19.44
N THR A 147 -4.77 -6.95 20.06
CA THR A 147 -4.38 -6.99 21.48
C THR A 147 -5.60 -7.34 22.35
N VAL A 148 -5.41 -8.26 23.31
CA VAL A 148 -6.46 -8.87 24.15
C VAL A 148 -7.46 -7.84 24.71
N GLN A 149 -6.99 -6.71 25.23
CA GLN A 149 -7.84 -5.67 25.82
C GLN A 149 -8.74 -4.95 24.79
N LYS A 150 -8.24 -4.74 23.55
CA LYS A 150 -8.97 -4.06 22.49
C LYS A 150 -9.90 -5.00 21.73
N ALA A 151 -9.57 -6.28 21.69
CA ALA A 151 -10.42 -7.29 21.09
C ALA A 151 -11.74 -7.45 21.86
N LYS A 152 -11.68 -7.46 23.20
CA LYS A 152 -12.86 -7.50 24.08
C LYS A 152 -13.76 -6.28 23.88
N THR A 153 -13.19 -5.08 23.90
CA THR A 153 -13.94 -3.81 23.87
C THR A 153 -14.48 -3.43 22.49
N ARG A 154 -13.71 -3.64 21.40
CA ARG A 154 -14.13 -3.23 20.05
C ARG A 154 -14.86 -4.30 19.26
N PHE A 155 -14.67 -5.58 19.62
CA PHE A 155 -15.29 -6.69 18.89
C PHE A 155 -16.25 -7.53 19.76
N SER A 156 -16.63 -7.05 20.96
CA SER A 156 -17.56 -7.73 21.87
C SER A 156 -17.19 -9.20 22.10
N MET A 157 -15.90 -9.47 22.33
CA MET A 157 -15.38 -10.82 22.57
C MET A 157 -15.43 -11.16 24.07
N ASP A 158 -16.63 -11.21 24.66
CA ASP A 158 -16.80 -11.44 26.10
C ASP A 158 -16.44 -12.87 26.53
N THR A 159 -16.42 -13.81 25.59
CA THR A 159 -16.04 -15.23 25.80
C THR A 159 -14.59 -15.55 25.44
N TYR A 160 -13.75 -14.56 25.13
CA TYR A 160 -12.35 -14.80 24.81
C TYR A 160 -11.49 -14.88 26.08
N GLU A 161 -11.27 -16.10 26.56
CA GLU A 161 -10.09 -16.47 27.36
C GLU A 161 -8.94 -16.70 26.38
N PRO A 162 -7.93 -15.82 26.32
CA PRO A 162 -6.71 -16.15 25.60
C PRO A 162 -6.08 -17.36 26.29
N ASP A 163 -5.58 -18.32 25.50
CA ASP A 163 -4.61 -19.29 26.00
C ASP A 163 -3.44 -18.46 26.55
N ILE A 164 -3.37 -18.30 27.87
CA ILE A 164 -2.25 -17.65 28.55
C ILE A 164 -1.08 -18.60 28.42
N VAL A 165 -0.44 -18.58 27.27
CA VAL A 165 0.97 -18.94 27.18
C VAL A 165 1.69 -17.70 27.68
N ASN A 166 2.12 -17.77 28.94
CA ASN A 166 3.13 -16.87 29.50
C ASN A 166 4.19 -16.62 28.43
N ASN A 167 4.35 -15.39 27.99
CA ASN A 167 5.61 -14.95 27.43
C ASN A 167 5.73 -13.45 27.61
N ASP A 168 6.35 -13.10 28.74
CA ASP A 168 7.01 -11.83 29.03
C ASP A 168 8.19 -11.56 28.06
N GLU A 169 7.98 -11.70 26.75
CA GLU A 169 9.04 -11.49 25.74
C GLU A 169 8.47 -10.84 24.48
N TRP A 170 8.11 -9.55 24.57
CA TRP A 170 8.08 -8.66 23.41
C TRP A 170 8.47 -7.24 23.85
N HIS A 171 9.77 -7.05 24.12
CA HIS A 171 10.42 -5.74 24.15
C HIS A 171 10.94 -5.39 22.75
#